data_AF-A0A1Y2FE79-F1
#
_entry.id   AF-A0A1Y2FE79-F1
#
_cell.length_a   1.000
_cell.length_b   1.000
_cell.length_c   1.000
_cell.angle_alpha   90.00
_cell.angle_beta   90.00
_cell.angle_gamma   90.00
#
_symmetry.space_group_name_H-M   'P 1'
#
loop_
_entity.id
_entity.type
_entity.pdbx_description
1 polymer ?
#
loop_
_entity_poly.entity_id
_entity_poly.type
_entity_poly.pdbx_seq_one_letter_code
_entity_poly.pdbx_strand_id
1 'polypeptide(L)'
;MINILTLTESFSQLPSPPISPNNHHNIFKSKNVECSDKQPIENSTMNKFMDVINNGIQINDEMTPYPYIIKKLHSLGNHFINKKTADAIQLRVYEIGKENYKDFWVHPLYLSLQSYQFFKLFEEIKNDKEEDTIIEIEIPSLNTFPVILYWIYTGNLNKLLEIAKLDEFLCEGIIKNIQTLDIIQMEFE
;
A
#
# COMPACT_ATOMS: atom_id res chain seq x y z
N MET A 1 -29.54 41.42 -56.56
CA MET A 1 -29.96 42.37 -55.49
C MET A 1 -29.70 41.71 -54.16
N ILE A 2 -28.93 42.38 -53.32
CA ILE A 2 -28.56 41.96 -51.96
C ILE A 2 -29.73 42.29 -51.03
N ASN A 3 -30.07 41.37 -50.13
CA ASN A 3 -30.65 41.74 -48.84
C ASN A 3 -30.12 40.79 -47.76
N ILE A 4 -29.41 41.38 -46.82
CA ILE A 4 -28.88 40.79 -45.58
C ILE A 4 -29.92 41.11 -44.49
N LEU A 5 -30.24 40.14 -43.62
CA LEU A 5 -30.60 40.35 -42.21
C LEU A 5 -30.73 38.98 -41.50
N THR A 6 -29.69 38.65 -40.71
CA THR A 6 -29.76 38.17 -39.31
C THR A 6 -30.77 37.09 -38.91
N LEU A 7 -30.26 35.95 -38.42
CA LEU A 7 -30.55 35.42 -37.08
C LEU A 7 -29.62 34.23 -36.78
N THR A 8 -28.71 34.47 -35.85
CA THR A 8 -27.91 33.50 -35.10
C THR A 8 -28.79 32.82 -34.05
N GLU A 9 -28.83 31.48 -34.03
CA GLU A 9 -29.21 30.55 -32.94
C GLU A 9 -29.29 29.16 -33.60
N SER A 10 -28.76 28.04 -33.12
CA SER A 10 -28.43 27.59 -31.77
C SER A 10 -27.23 26.63 -31.85
N PHE A 11 -26.12 26.93 -31.19
CA PHE A 11 -25.21 25.88 -30.75
C PHE A 11 -25.78 25.33 -29.45
N SER A 12 -26.22 24.09 -29.50
CA SER A 12 -26.70 23.31 -28.38
C SER A 12 -25.65 23.31 -27.26
N GLN A 13 -25.87 24.09 -26.22
CA GLN A 13 -25.15 23.94 -24.96
C GLN A 13 -25.62 22.63 -24.33
N LEU A 14 -24.75 21.61 -24.37
CA LEU A 14 -24.91 20.43 -23.53
C LEU A 14 -24.69 20.86 -22.06
N PRO A 15 -25.47 20.34 -21.10
CA PRO A 15 -25.22 20.60 -19.70
C PRO A 15 -23.85 20.01 -19.31
N SER A 16 -23.07 20.79 -18.56
CA SER A 16 -21.81 20.34 -17.99
C SER A 16 -22.01 19.05 -17.18
N PRO A 17 -21.07 18.09 -17.23
CA PRO A 17 -21.16 16.89 -16.41
C PRO A 17 -21.13 17.26 -14.91
N PRO A 18 -21.77 16.45 -14.06
CA PRO A 18 -21.76 16.69 -12.62
C PRO A 18 -20.34 16.71 -12.06
N ILE A 19 -20.10 17.62 -11.12
CA ILE A 19 -18.85 17.74 -10.38
C ILE A 19 -18.66 16.44 -9.58
N SER A 20 -17.63 15.68 -9.91
CA SER A 20 -17.24 14.47 -9.19
C SER A 20 -16.90 14.82 -7.73
N PRO A 21 -17.37 14.05 -6.73
CA PRO A 21 -17.03 14.32 -5.34
C PRO A 21 -15.54 14.06 -5.10
N ASN A 22 -14.89 15.03 -4.47
CA ASN A 22 -13.58 15.01 -3.82
C ASN A 22 -12.79 13.69 -3.92
N ASN A 23 -11.83 13.65 -4.85
CA ASN A 23 -10.71 12.73 -4.78
C ASN A 23 -9.83 13.11 -3.59
N HIS A 24 -10.00 12.44 -2.45
CA HIS A 24 -8.91 12.23 -1.50
C HIS A 24 -7.93 11.22 -2.10
N HIS A 25 -7.22 11.66 -3.12
CA HIS A 25 -6.08 10.95 -3.67
C HIS A 25 -4.90 11.10 -2.69
N ASN A 26 -4.71 10.11 -1.81
CA ASN A 26 -3.44 9.91 -1.12
C ASN A 26 -2.43 9.34 -2.13
N ILE A 27 -2.01 10.17 -3.06
CA ILE A 27 -0.84 9.90 -3.90
C ILE A 27 0.36 10.04 -2.96
N PHE A 28 1.19 8.99 -2.86
CA PHE A 28 2.58 9.11 -2.40
C PHE A 28 3.35 10.03 -3.37
N LYS A 29 3.09 11.34 -3.32
CA LYS A 29 3.89 12.33 -4.04
C LYS A 29 5.16 12.52 -3.22
N SER A 30 6.25 11.89 -3.67
CA SER A 30 7.58 12.43 -3.42
C SER A 30 7.67 13.79 -4.11
N LYS A 31 7.17 14.85 -3.47
CA LYS A 31 7.49 16.21 -3.89
C LYS A 31 8.93 16.46 -3.47
N ASN A 32 9.78 16.80 -4.43
CA ASN A 32 10.95 17.63 -4.16
C ASN A 32 10.41 18.91 -3.49
N VAL A 33 10.66 19.07 -2.19
CA VAL A 33 10.27 20.25 -1.41
C VAL A 33 11.54 20.87 -0.85
N GLU A 34 11.82 22.06 -1.37
CA GLU A 34 12.61 23.09 -0.72
C GLU A 34 12.30 23.17 0.78
N CYS A 35 13.38 23.33 1.54
CA CYS A 35 13.42 23.38 3.00
C CYS A 35 12.40 24.39 3.58
N SER A 36 11.33 23.89 4.21
CA SER A 36 10.54 24.62 5.20
C SER A 36 9.71 23.64 6.07
N ASP A 37 10.18 23.44 7.30
CA ASP A 37 9.49 23.03 8.55
C ASP A 37 8.25 22.11 8.47
N LYS A 38 8.47 20.79 8.29
CA LYS A 38 7.48 19.73 8.60
C LYS A 38 8.07 18.59 9.47
N GLN A 39 8.84 18.92 10.51
CA GLN A 39 9.61 17.93 11.29
C GLN A 39 9.00 17.25 12.56
N PRO A 40 7.71 17.37 12.99
CA PRO A 40 7.25 16.63 14.19
C PRO A 40 6.64 15.24 13.95
N ILE A 41 5.81 15.05 12.92
CA ILE A 41 4.88 13.90 12.85
C ILE A 41 5.56 12.64 12.30
N GLU A 42 6.39 12.77 11.26
CA GLU A 42 7.09 11.63 10.65
C GLU A 42 8.07 10.97 11.63
N ASN A 43 8.70 11.79 12.49
CA ASN A 43 9.55 11.30 13.57
C ASN A 43 8.75 10.49 14.61
N SER A 44 7.49 10.84 14.89
CA SER A 44 6.67 10.11 15.86
C SER A 44 6.27 8.72 15.35
N THR A 45 5.81 8.61 14.09
CA THR A 45 5.41 7.32 13.50
C THR A 45 6.61 6.40 13.32
N MET A 46 7.75 6.92 12.87
CA MET A 46 8.98 6.15 12.79
C MET A 46 9.43 5.67 14.17
N ASN A 47 9.39 6.51 15.20
CA ASN A 47 9.74 6.11 16.56
C ASN A 47 8.85 4.97 17.08
N LYS A 48 7.54 5.01 16.82
CA LYS A 48 6.61 3.92 17.15
C LYS A 48 6.96 2.63 16.41
N PHE A 49 7.28 2.73 15.13
CA PHE A 49 7.69 1.57 14.34
C PHE A 49 8.96 0.94 14.91
N MET A 50 9.98 1.75 15.20
CA MET A 50 11.23 1.27 15.80
C MET A 50 11.03 0.72 17.21
N ASP A 51 10.11 1.28 17.99
CA ASP A 51 9.71 0.74 19.29
C ASP A 51 9.15 -0.69 19.15
N VAL A 52 8.28 -0.92 18.16
CA VAL A 52 7.76 -2.26 17.83
C VAL A 52 8.88 -3.24 17.48
N ILE A 53 9.84 -2.81 16.66
CA ILE A 53 10.97 -3.68 16.24
C ILE A 53 11.89 -4.01 17.42
N ASN A 54 12.21 -3.01 18.25
CA ASN A 54 13.20 -3.15 19.32
C ASN A 54 12.61 -3.81 20.59
N ASN A 55 11.40 -3.41 20.97
CA ASN A 55 10.79 -3.81 22.24
C ASN A 55 9.71 -4.88 22.06
N GLY A 56 9.25 -5.11 20.83
CA GLY A 56 8.18 -6.06 20.53
C GLY A 56 6.79 -5.43 20.56
N ILE A 57 5.76 -6.27 20.61
CA ILE A 57 4.37 -5.80 20.73
C ILE A 57 3.69 -6.41 21.95
N GLN A 58 2.82 -5.63 22.57
CA GLN A 58 2.02 -6.09 23.70
C GLN A 58 0.86 -6.97 23.21
N ILE A 59 0.79 -8.20 23.71
CA ILE A 59 -0.29 -9.17 23.46
C ILE A 59 -0.75 -9.70 24.81
N ASN A 60 -2.03 -9.56 25.14
CA ASN A 60 -2.60 -10.02 26.42
C ASN A 60 -1.79 -9.54 27.64
N ASP A 61 -1.45 -8.25 27.66
CA ASP A 61 -0.63 -7.58 28.68
C ASP A 61 0.84 -8.04 28.78
N GLU A 62 1.27 -8.99 27.95
CA GLU A 62 2.66 -9.44 27.89
C GLU A 62 3.40 -8.86 26.68
N MET A 63 4.62 -8.36 26.90
CA MET A 63 5.47 -7.90 25.81
C MET A 63 6.03 -9.11 25.06
N THR A 64 5.60 -9.28 23.81
CA THR A 64 6.07 -10.37 22.96
C THR A 64 7.18 -9.87 22.04
N PRO A 65 8.37 -10.49 22.02
CA PRO A 65 9.47 -10.05 21.17
C PRO A 65 9.12 -10.12 19.68
N TYR A 66 9.53 -9.10 18.93
CA TYR A 66 9.25 -8.97 17.49
C TYR A 66 9.60 -10.22 16.66
N PRO A 67 10.79 -10.84 16.80
CA PRO A 67 11.14 -12.08 16.09
C PRO A 67 10.13 -13.22 16.31
N TYR A 68 9.61 -13.34 17.52
CA TYR A 68 8.66 -14.40 17.87
C TYR A 68 7.31 -14.20 17.17
N ILE A 69 6.83 -12.95 17.14
CA ILE A 69 5.58 -12.61 16.44
C ILE A 69 5.71 -12.87 14.95
N ILE A 70 6.79 -12.40 14.32
CA ILE A 70 7.01 -12.61 12.89
C ILE A 70 7.05 -14.10 12.56
N LYS A 71 7.80 -14.90 13.32
CA LYS A 71 7.85 -16.35 13.14
C LYS A 71 6.47 -17.00 13.26
N LYS A 72 5.67 -16.58 14.24
CA LYS A 72 4.30 -17.08 14.43
C LYS A 72 3.39 -16.70 13.26
N LEU A 73 3.46 -15.45 12.79
CA LEU A 73 2.71 -14.98 11.62
C LEU A 73 3.09 -15.78 10.37
N HIS A 74 4.39 -15.95 10.10
CA HIS A 74 4.88 -16.75 8.97
C HIS A 74 4.39 -18.19 9.00
N SER A 75 4.34 -18.82 10.18
CA SER A 75 3.82 -20.19 10.33
C SER A 75 2.33 -20.32 9.98
N LEU A 76 1.57 -19.24 10.12
CA LEU A 76 0.13 -19.19 9.84
C LEU A 76 -0.19 -18.59 8.46
N GLY A 77 0.77 -17.92 7.82
CA GLY A 77 0.54 -17.07 6.65
C GLY A 77 -0.20 -17.74 5.51
N ASN A 78 0.13 -18.99 5.19
CA ASN A 78 -0.55 -19.76 4.13
C ASN A 78 -2.05 -19.96 4.38
N HIS A 79 -2.49 -19.91 5.64
CA HIS A 79 -3.90 -20.02 6.00
C HIS A 79 -4.65 -18.71 5.86
N PHE A 80 -3.97 -17.55 5.85
CA PHE A 80 -4.60 -16.23 5.89
C PHE A 80 -4.38 -15.41 4.62
N ILE A 81 -3.32 -15.68 3.85
CA ILE A 81 -2.97 -14.87 2.68
C ILE A 81 -4.15 -14.72 1.71
N ASN A 82 -4.47 -13.46 1.37
CA ASN A 82 -5.54 -13.08 0.46
C ASN A 82 -6.93 -13.67 0.81
N LYS A 83 -7.19 -13.90 2.10
CA LYS A 83 -8.52 -14.33 2.59
C LYS A 83 -9.26 -13.20 3.25
N LYS A 84 -10.57 -13.14 3.00
CA LYS A 84 -11.50 -12.22 3.65
C LYS A 84 -11.91 -12.77 5.03
N THR A 85 -11.12 -12.49 6.05
CA THR A 85 -11.45 -12.73 7.47
C THR A 85 -12.02 -11.45 8.10
N ALA A 86 -12.42 -11.53 9.37
CA ALA A 86 -13.00 -10.38 10.08
C ALA A 86 -12.01 -9.20 10.25
N ASP A 87 -10.71 -9.49 10.29
CA ASP A 87 -9.62 -8.51 10.43
C ASP A 87 -8.94 -8.15 9.10
N ALA A 88 -9.43 -8.72 7.99
CA ALA A 88 -8.93 -8.41 6.65
C ALA A 88 -9.58 -7.14 6.10
N ILE A 89 -8.80 -6.36 5.37
CA ILE A 89 -9.23 -5.14 4.68
C ILE A 89 -8.93 -5.24 3.19
N GLN A 90 -9.68 -4.51 2.37
CA GLN A 90 -9.47 -4.48 0.93
C GLN A 90 -8.37 -3.47 0.57
N LEU A 91 -7.31 -3.98 -0.05
CA LEU A 91 -6.21 -3.21 -0.60
C LEU A 91 -6.24 -3.30 -2.13
N ARG A 92 -6.47 -2.17 -2.78
CA ARG A 92 -6.34 -2.00 -4.23
C ARG A 92 -4.93 -1.52 -4.56
N VAL A 93 -4.30 -2.22 -5.48
CA VAL A 93 -2.90 -1.99 -5.85
C VAL A 93 -2.83 -1.65 -7.32
N TYR A 94 -2.36 -0.45 -7.63
CA TYR A 94 -2.12 0.04 -8.98
C TYR A 94 -0.65 -0.11 -9.36
N GLU A 95 -0.38 -0.27 -10.65
CA GLU A 95 0.97 -0.11 -11.18
C GLU A 95 1.24 1.37 -11.46
N ILE A 96 2.37 1.91 -11.00
CA ILE A 96 2.73 3.32 -11.18
C ILE A 96 2.62 3.72 -12.66
N GLY A 97 1.89 4.81 -12.92
CA GLY A 97 1.72 5.36 -14.26
C GLY A 97 0.78 4.56 -15.16
N LYS A 98 0.01 3.61 -14.62
CA LYS A 98 -0.98 2.83 -15.38
C LYS A 98 -2.32 2.77 -14.64
N GLU A 99 -3.38 2.48 -15.39
CA GLU A 99 -4.74 2.37 -14.85
C GLU A 99 -5.10 0.93 -14.41
N ASN A 100 -4.23 -0.06 -14.65
CA ASN A 100 -4.47 -1.44 -14.21
C ASN A 100 -4.23 -1.58 -12.72
N TYR A 101 -5.18 -2.24 -12.04
CA TYR A 101 -5.09 -2.58 -10.63
C TYR A 101 -5.48 -4.03 -10.35
N LYS A 102 -5.14 -4.48 -9.14
CA LYS A 102 -5.67 -5.72 -8.55
C LYS A 102 -6.07 -5.47 -7.10
N ASP A 103 -7.12 -6.13 -6.68
CA ASP A 103 -7.62 -6.08 -5.31
C ASP A 103 -7.12 -7.28 -4.50
N PHE A 104 -6.77 -7.05 -3.24
CA PHE A 104 -6.27 -8.04 -2.30
C PHE A 104 -6.96 -7.88 -0.95
N TRP A 105 -7.27 -9.01 -0.30
CA TRP A 105 -7.64 -9.02 1.12
C TRP A 105 -6.38 -9.14 1.96
N VAL A 106 -6.06 -8.10 2.73
CA VAL A 106 -4.83 -8.04 3.53
C VAL A 106 -5.12 -7.84 5.01
N HIS A 107 -4.24 -8.35 5.85
CA HIS A 107 -4.31 -8.26 7.29
C HIS A 107 -3.28 -7.22 7.72
N PRO A 108 -3.69 -6.05 8.26
CA PRO A 108 -2.78 -4.96 8.57
C PRO A 108 -1.59 -5.38 9.43
N LEU A 109 -1.81 -6.26 10.40
CA LEU A 109 -0.75 -6.76 11.28
C LEU A 109 0.40 -7.42 10.52
N TYR A 110 0.11 -8.23 9.49
CA TYR A 110 1.16 -8.90 8.70
C TYR A 110 2.03 -7.88 7.96
N LEU A 111 1.41 -6.85 7.39
CA LEU A 111 2.07 -5.86 6.55
C LEU A 111 2.77 -4.79 7.39
N SER A 112 2.08 -4.21 8.40
CA SER A 112 2.62 -3.18 9.29
C SER A 112 3.86 -3.63 10.04
N LEU A 113 3.95 -4.90 10.41
CA LEU A 113 5.11 -5.38 11.16
C LEU A 113 6.35 -5.52 10.28
N GLN A 114 6.19 -5.68 8.98
CA GLN A 114 7.30 -6.02 8.06
C GLN A 114 7.62 -4.91 7.06
N SER A 115 6.91 -3.78 7.11
CA SER A 115 7.08 -2.67 6.18
C SER A 115 6.70 -1.36 6.86
N TYR A 116 7.63 -0.40 6.84
CA TYR A 116 7.38 0.91 7.41
C TYR A 116 6.29 1.66 6.63
N GLN A 117 6.25 1.53 5.30
CA GLN A 117 5.22 2.17 4.48
C GLN A 117 3.82 1.65 4.83
N PHE A 118 3.67 0.35 5.02
CA PHE A 118 2.40 -0.22 5.47
C PHE A 118 2.10 0.14 6.93
N PHE A 119 3.09 0.19 7.81
CA PHE A 119 2.90 0.67 9.18
C PHE A 119 2.32 2.08 9.20
N LYS A 120 2.96 3.00 8.48
CA LYS A 120 2.52 4.40 8.34
C LYS A 120 1.11 4.48 7.74
N LEU A 121 0.87 3.78 6.63
CA LEU A 121 -0.44 3.74 5.98
C LEU A 121 -1.55 3.28 6.94
N PHE A 122 -1.31 2.21 7.68
CA PHE A 122 -2.32 1.65 8.57
C PHE A 122 -2.49 2.43 9.89
N GLU A 123 -1.48 3.18 10.35
CA GLU A 123 -1.61 4.14 11.44
C GLU A 123 -2.46 5.37 11.04
N GLU A 124 -2.26 5.90 9.83
CA GLU A 124 -2.98 7.08 9.35
C GLU A 124 -4.48 6.83 9.24
N ILE A 125 -4.87 5.66 8.73
CA ILE A 125 -6.29 5.32 8.52
C ILE A 125 -7.00 4.82 9.78
N LYS A 126 -6.30 4.50 10.88
CA LYS A 126 -6.92 3.93 12.10
C LYS A 126 -7.99 4.86 12.69
N ASN A 127 -7.90 6.16 12.43
CA ASN A 127 -8.78 7.18 12.99
C ASN A 127 -10.05 7.43 12.15
N ASP A 128 -10.12 6.94 10.91
CA ASP A 128 -11.11 7.39 9.91
C ASP A 128 -11.85 6.24 9.20
N LYS A 129 -11.93 5.03 9.79
CA LYS A 129 -12.51 3.87 9.09
C LYS A 129 -14.04 3.87 9.11
N GLU A 130 -14.64 3.99 7.93
CA GLU A 130 -15.97 3.43 7.64
C GLU A 130 -15.82 1.93 7.28
N GLU A 131 -16.85 1.11 7.52
CA GLU A 131 -16.79 -0.36 7.42
C GLU A 131 -16.44 -0.89 6.01
N ASP A 132 -16.47 -0.05 4.97
CA ASP A 132 -16.22 -0.41 3.57
C ASP A 132 -15.06 0.35 2.90
N THR A 133 -14.16 0.98 3.66
CA THR A 133 -13.04 1.73 3.08
C THR A 133 -12.09 0.82 2.30
N ILE A 134 -11.99 1.04 0.97
CA ILE A 134 -10.95 0.46 0.12
C ILE A 134 -9.70 1.33 0.24
N ILE A 135 -8.55 0.70 0.54
CA ILE A 135 -7.27 1.40 0.59
C ILE A 135 -6.59 1.24 -0.76
N GLU A 136 -6.08 2.33 -1.29
CA GLU A 136 -5.38 2.35 -2.57
C GLU A 136 -3.88 2.61 -2.37
N ILE A 137 -3.04 1.86 -3.07
CA ILE A 137 -1.59 2.11 -3.17
C ILE A 137 -1.12 2.00 -4.62
N GLU A 138 -0.02 2.67 -4.93
CA GLU A 138 0.70 2.52 -6.19
C GLU A 138 2.06 1.86 -5.94
N ILE A 139 2.45 0.95 -6.83
CA ILE A 139 3.74 0.26 -6.76
C ILE A 139 4.40 0.15 -8.14
N PRO A 140 5.72 -0.02 -8.21
CA PRO A 140 6.44 -0.13 -9.47
C PRO A 140 5.97 -1.28 -10.38
N SER A 141 5.55 -2.41 -9.80
CA SER A 141 5.30 -3.63 -10.56
C SER A 141 4.13 -4.44 -9.99
N LEU A 142 2.95 -4.34 -10.64
CA LEU A 142 1.75 -5.04 -10.18
C LEU A 142 1.82 -6.57 -10.37
N ASN A 143 2.57 -7.06 -11.34
CA ASN A 143 2.70 -8.51 -11.58
C ASN A 143 3.52 -9.21 -10.48
N THR A 144 4.47 -8.52 -9.83
CA THR A 144 5.32 -9.09 -8.78
C THR A 144 4.73 -8.90 -7.38
N PHE A 145 3.76 -8.01 -7.18
CA PHE A 145 3.13 -7.81 -5.87
C PHE A 145 2.55 -9.07 -5.21
N PRO A 146 1.86 -9.99 -5.92
CA PRO A 146 1.39 -11.22 -5.29
C PRO A 146 2.53 -12.07 -4.71
N VAL A 147 3.71 -12.01 -5.31
CA VAL A 147 4.91 -12.72 -4.83
C VAL A 147 5.44 -12.06 -3.56
N ILE A 148 5.50 -10.72 -3.55
CA ILE A 148 5.87 -9.93 -2.36
C ILE A 148 4.89 -10.18 -1.21
N LEU A 149 3.58 -10.13 -1.49
CA LEU A 149 2.55 -10.42 -0.51
C LEU A 149 2.70 -11.83 0.04
N TYR A 150 2.97 -12.81 -0.82
CA TYR A 150 3.24 -14.18 -0.37
C TYR A 150 4.46 -14.28 0.55
N TRP A 151 5.54 -13.59 0.21
CA TRP A 151 6.73 -13.55 1.03
C TRP A 151 6.48 -12.90 2.39
N ILE A 152 5.80 -11.74 2.45
CA ILE A 152 5.39 -11.08 3.70
C ILE A 152 4.58 -12.04 4.59
N TYR A 153 3.65 -12.79 4.02
CA TYR A 153 2.82 -13.70 4.81
C TYR A 153 3.57 -14.91 5.33
N THR A 154 4.49 -15.47 4.54
CA THR A 154 5.02 -16.81 4.79
C THR A 154 6.49 -16.85 5.20
N GLY A 155 7.21 -15.75 5.04
CA GLY A 155 8.66 -15.69 5.23
C GLY A 155 9.45 -16.54 4.24
N ASN A 156 8.81 -17.11 3.21
CA ASN A 156 9.43 -18.08 2.32
C ASN A 156 10.31 -17.40 1.27
N LEU A 157 11.56 -17.11 1.67
CA LEU A 157 12.58 -16.51 0.82
C LEU A 157 12.94 -17.40 -0.38
N ASN A 158 12.96 -18.73 -0.22
CA ASN A 158 13.29 -19.65 -1.30
C ASN A 158 12.34 -19.48 -2.50
N LYS A 159 11.04 -19.40 -2.25
CA LYS A 159 10.04 -19.20 -3.30
C LYS A 159 10.13 -17.81 -3.94
N LEU A 160 10.46 -16.77 -3.17
CA LEU A 160 10.75 -15.44 -3.72
C LEU A 160 11.93 -15.51 -4.69
N LEU A 161 13.03 -16.13 -4.28
CA LEU A 161 14.25 -16.26 -5.07
C LEU A 161 14.07 -17.16 -6.31
N GLU A 162 13.29 -18.23 -6.20
CA GLU A 162 12.94 -19.09 -7.34
C GLU A 162 12.22 -18.28 -8.41
N ILE A 163 11.24 -17.45 -8.03
CA ILE A 163 10.48 -16.63 -8.98
C ILE A 163 11.36 -15.51 -9.56
N ALA A 164 12.19 -14.86 -8.75
CA ALA A 164 13.12 -13.83 -9.22
C ALA A 164 14.13 -14.38 -10.26
N LYS A 165 14.48 -15.66 -10.19
CA LYS A 165 15.38 -16.31 -11.15
C LYS A 165 14.73 -16.69 -12.49
N LEU A 166 13.41 -16.66 -12.60
CA LEU A 166 12.71 -17.07 -13.82
C LEU A 166 12.94 -16.07 -14.96
N ASP A 167 13.01 -14.78 -14.64
CA ASP A 167 13.08 -13.69 -15.62
C ASP A 167 13.60 -12.39 -14.98
N GLU A 168 14.34 -11.60 -15.76
CA GLU A 168 14.96 -10.36 -15.30
C GLU A 168 13.93 -9.30 -14.91
N PHE A 169 12.81 -9.18 -15.64
CA PHE A 169 11.76 -8.22 -15.32
C PHE A 169 11.04 -8.58 -14.02
N LEU A 170 10.89 -9.88 -13.72
CA LEU A 170 10.36 -10.33 -12.43
C LEU A 170 11.32 -9.98 -11.28
N CYS A 171 12.62 -10.21 -11.47
CA CYS A 171 13.64 -9.84 -10.48
C CYS A 171 13.61 -8.32 -10.21
N GLU A 172 13.64 -7.52 -11.26
CA GLU A 172 13.61 -6.06 -11.18
C GLU A 172 12.34 -5.55 -10.49
N GLY A 173 11.17 -6.09 -10.88
CA GLY A 173 9.88 -5.74 -10.28
C GLY A 173 9.82 -6.08 -8.79
N ILE A 174 10.36 -7.25 -8.39
CA ILE A 174 10.46 -7.67 -6.99
C ILE A 174 11.32 -6.68 -6.21
N ILE A 175 12.53 -6.37 -6.68
CA ILE A 175 13.46 -5.46 -6.00
C ILE A 175 12.84 -4.07 -5.84
N LYS A 176 12.27 -3.53 -6.92
CA LYS A 176 11.62 -2.21 -6.90
C LYS A 176 10.45 -2.15 -5.93
N ASN A 177 9.59 -3.17 -5.91
CA ASN A 177 8.49 -3.23 -4.95
C ASN A 177 8.99 -3.33 -3.50
N ILE A 178 10.02 -4.13 -3.22
CA ILE A 178 10.63 -4.24 -1.88
C ILE A 178 11.13 -2.88 -1.40
N GLN A 179 11.83 -2.15 -2.28
CA GLN A 179 12.34 -0.81 -1.98
C GLN A 179 11.22 0.21 -1.77
N THR A 180 10.24 0.25 -2.67
CA THR A 180 9.11 1.19 -2.57
C THR A 180 8.27 0.95 -1.33
N LEU A 181 8.06 -0.31 -0.95
CA LEU A 181 7.28 -0.68 0.22
C LEU A 181 8.11 -0.68 1.51
N ASP A 182 9.41 -0.40 1.44
CA ASP A 182 10.33 -0.39 2.59
C ASP A 182 10.18 -1.65 3.46
N ILE A 183 10.25 -2.81 2.80
CA ILE A 183 10.08 -4.11 3.47
C ILE A 183 11.36 -4.47 4.21
N ILE A 184 11.23 -4.74 5.51
CA ILE A 184 12.36 -5.13 6.35
C ILE A 184 12.84 -6.52 5.93
N GLN A 185 14.10 -6.61 5.55
CA GLN A 185 14.81 -7.88 5.44
C GLN A 185 15.38 -8.22 6.82
N MET A 186 14.76 -9.16 7.52
CA MET A 186 15.39 -9.74 8.71
C MET A 186 16.12 -11.02 8.33
N GLU A 187 17.42 -11.02 8.59
CA GLU A 187 18.19 -12.26 8.68
C GLU A 187 17.89 -12.89 10.04
N PHE A 188 17.21 -14.03 10.02
CA PHE A 188 17.12 -14.87 11.20
C PHE A 188 18.29 -15.85 11.15
N GLU A 189 19.32 -15.58 11.97
CA GLU A 189 20.45 -16.49 12.21
C GLU A 189 20.01 -17.81 12.87
#